data_AF-A0A380H916-F1
#
_entry.id   AF-A0A380H916-F1
#
_cell.length_a   1.000
_cell.length_b   1.000
_cell.length_c   1.000
_cell.angle_alpha   90.00
_cell.angle_beta   90.00
_cell.angle_gamma   90.00
#
_symmetry.space_group_name_H-M   'P 1'
#
loop_
_entity.id
_entity.type
_entity.pdbx_description
1 polymer ?
#
loop_
_entity_poly.entity_id
_entity_poly.type
_entity_poly.pdbx_seq_one_letter_code
_entity_poly.pdbx_strand_id
1 'polypeptide(L)' 'MKDNQLTYILLIIASILLIANGIFAFDHTLPMIIMSILFIAIGLILLIFTLRAFIKLLKS' A
#
# COMPACT_ATOMS: atom_id res chain seq x y z
N MET A 1 -20.54 -9.31 5.45
CA MET A 1 -19.29 -9.93 5.96
C MET A 1 -18.28 -10.28 4.85
N LYS A 2 -18.71 -10.54 3.60
CA LYS A 2 -17.81 -10.69 2.43
C LYS A 2 -17.16 -9.38 1.95
N ASP A 3 -17.85 -8.26 2.12
CA ASP A 3 -17.37 -6.93 1.66
C ASP A 3 -16.12 -6.47 2.40
N ASN A 4 -15.93 -6.89 3.65
CA ASN A 4 -14.72 -6.59 4.41
C ASN A 4 -13.51 -7.32 3.84
N GLN A 5 -13.64 -8.58 3.42
CA GLN A 5 -12.52 -9.31 2.79
C GLN A 5 -12.14 -8.68 1.44
N LEU A 6 -13.13 -8.32 0.61
CA LEU A 6 -12.88 -7.63 -0.66
C LEU A 6 -12.16 -6.30 -0.44
N THR A 7 -12.59 -5.52 0.55
CA THR A 7 -11.94 -4.25 0.92
C THR A 7 -10.47 -4.46 1.33
N TYR A 8 -10.16 -5.47 2.14
CA TYR A 8 -8.78 -5.75 2.53
C TYR A 8 -7.92 -6.22 1.36
N ILE A 9 -8.46 -7.05 0.47
CA ILE A 9 -7.75 -7.48 -0.76
C ILE A 9 -7.47 -6.27 -1.65
N LEU A 10 -8.46 -5.38 -1.81
CA LEU A 10 -8.27 -4.13 -2.55
C LEU A 10 -7.21 -3.23 -1.92
N LEU A 11 -7.18 -3.09 -0.60
CA LEU A 11 -6.14 -2.31 0.10
C LEU A 11 -4.75 -2.91 -0.07
N ILE A 12 -4.61 -4.25 -0.08
CA ILE A 12 -3.33 -4.92 -0.33
C ILE A 12 -2.86 -4.57 -1.75
N ILE A 13 -3.73 -4.70 -2.75
CA ILE A 13 -3.41 -4.36 -4.14
C ILE A 13 -3.05 -2.87 -4.26
N ALA A 14 -3.83 -1.98 -3.67
CA ALA A 14 -3.57 -0.54 -3.67
C ALA A 14 -2.23 -0.19 -3.01
N SER A 15 -1.87 -0.86 -1.90
CA SER A 15 -0.59 -0.67 -1.23
C SER A 15 0.58 -1.10 -2.12
N ILE A 16 0.46 -2.23 -2.81
CA ILE A 16 1.47 -2.73 -3.77
C ILE A 16 1.61 -1.75 -4.94
N LEU A 17 0.50 -1.27 -5.50
CA LEU A 17 0.50 -0.28 -6.58
C LEU A 17 1.13 1.04 -6.15
N LEU A 18 0.92 1.47 -4.91
CA LEU A 18 1.53 2.69 -4.36
C LEU A 18 3.05 2.55 -4.21
N ILE A 19 3.52 1.40 -3.74
CA ILE A 19 4.95 1.09 -3.65
C ILE A 19 5.56 1.03 -5.05
N ALA A 20 4.91 0.35 -5.99
CA ALA A 20 5.35 0.28 -7.38
C ALA A 20 5.41 1.67 -8.03
N ASN A 21 4.42 2.53 -7.77
CA ASN A 21 4.40 3.91 -8.25
C ASN A 21 5.58 4.74 -7.72
N GLY A 22 5.94 4.56 -6.45
CA GLY A 22 7.14 5.18 -5.92
C GLY A 22 8.42 4.65 -6.59
N ILE A 23 8.53 3.33 -6.79
CA ILE A 23 9.73 2.72 -7.42
C ILE A 23 9.87 3.14 -8.89
N PHE A 24 8.77 3.23 -9.63
CA PHE A 24 8.76 3.61 -11.05
C PHE A 24 8.78 5.13 -11.28
N ALA A 25 9.29 5.92 -10.34
CA ALA A 25 9.42 7.36 -10.54
C ALA A 25 10.33 7.66 -11.76
N PHE A 26 9.69 7.97 -12.89
CA PHE A 26 10.34 8.06 -14.20
C PHE A 26 11.21 9.30 -14.38
N ASP A 27 10.95 10.36 -13.62
CA ASP A 27 11.69 11.62 -13.70
C ASP A 27 12.51 11.81 -12.41
N HIS A 28 13.83 11.87 -12.50
CA HIS A 28 14.72 12.01 -11.34
C HIS A 28 14.85 13.46 -10.86
N THR A 29 13.76 14.22 -10.94
CA THR A 29 13.70 15.56 -10.35
C THR A 29 13.62 15.44 -8.84
N LEU A 30 14.25 16.36 -8.11
CA LEU A 30 14.18 16.45 -6.64
C LEU A 30 12.76 16.27 -6.07
N PRO A 31 11.72 16.98 -6.55
CA PRO A 31 10.36 16.80 -6.03
C PRO A 31 9.81 15.39 -6.27
N MET A 32 10.12 14.75 -7.40
CA MET A 32 9.61 13.42 -7.72
C MET A 32 10.31 12.33 -6.89
N ILE A 33 11.60 12.49 -6.58
CA ILE A 33 12.33 11.60 -5.66
C ILE A 33 11.72 11.69 -4.25
N ILE A 34 11.43 12.89 -3.75
CA ILE A 34 10.82 13.09 -2.44
C ILE A 34 9.43 12.43 -2.40
N MET A 35 8.60 12.65 -3.44
CA MET A 35 7.27 12.03 -3.53
C MET A 35 7.34 10.50 -3.65
N SER A 36 8.32 9.97 -4.39
CA SER A 36 8.58 8.55 -4.51
C SER A 36 8.85 7.90 -3.16
N ILE A 37 9.76 8.48 -2.37
CA ILE A 37 10.10 7.98 -1.03
C ILE A 37 8.86 8.03 -0.12
N LEU A 38 8.08 9.12 -0.19
CA LEU A 38 6.84 9.25 0.58
C LEU A 38 5.81 8.18 0.20
N PHE A 39 5.60 7.93 -1.10
CA PHE A 39 4.66 6.90 -1.56
C PHE A 39 5.10 5.49 -1.15
N ILE A 40 6.39 5.19 -1.19
CA ILE A 40 6.93 3.91 -0.71
C ILE A 40 6.69 3.76 0.80
N ALA A 41 7.00 4.80 1.59
CA ALA A 41 6.81 4.78 3.04
C ALA A 41 5.35 4.59 3.44
N ILE A 42 4.45 5.37 2.83
CA ILE A 42 2.99 5.27 3.08
C ILE A 42 2.47 3.90 2.63
N GLY A 43 2.92 3.41 1.47
CA GLY A 43 2.53 2.11 0.93
C GLY A 43 2.92 0.95 1.85
N LEU A 44 4.13 0.98 2.43
CA LEU A 44 4.59 -0.01 3.40
C LEU A 44 3.77 0.02 4.69
N ILE A 45 3.51 1.21 5.25
CA ILE A 45 2.70 1.36 6.47
C ILE A 45 1.28 0.81 6.23
N LEU A 46 0.67 1.20 5.11
CA LEU A 46 -0.67 0.77 4.73
C LEU A 46 -0.72 -0.75 4.53
N LEU A 47 0.28 -1.33 3.88
CA LEU A 47 0.39 -2.77 3.68
C LEU A 47 0.43 -3.51 5.02
N ILE A 48 1.29 -3.10 5.95
CA ILE A 48 1.42 -3.74 7.28
C ILE A 48 0.12 -3.66 8.05
N PHE A 49 -0.53 -2.49 8.06
CA PHE A 49 -1.78 -2.29 8.78
C PHE A 49 -2.91 -3.14 8.19
N THR A 50 -3.01 -3.16 6.86
CA THR A 50 -4.00 -3.96 6.13
C THR A 50 -3.78 -5.45 6.34
N LEU A 51 -2.54 -5.92 6.29
CA LEU A 51 -2.21 -7.34 6.53
C LEU A 51 -2.60 -7.76 7.95
N ARG A 52 -2.27 -6.94 8.95
CA ARG A 52 -2.67 -7.19 10.35
C ARG A 52 -4.18 -7.26 10.50
N ALA A 53 -4.90 -6.31 9.92
CA ALA A 53 -6.35 -6.26 9.98
C ALA A 53 -7.00 -7.45 9.27
N PHE A 54 -6.46 -7.86 8.12
CA PHE A 54 -6.92 -9.03 7.38
C PHE A 54 -6.69 -10.34 8.14
N ILE A 55 -5.51 -10.53 8.75
CA ILE A 55 -5.21 -11.70 9.58
C ILE A 55 -6.15 -11.76 10.79
N LYS A 56 -6.43 -10.61 11.43
CA LYS A 56 -7.38 -10.53 12.54
C LYS A 56 -8.79 -10.91 12.11
N LEU A 57 -9.22 -10.49 10.91
CA LEU A 57 -10.50 -10.88 10.33
C LEU A 57 -10.58 -12.38 10.05
N LEU A 58 -9.49 -13.00 9.55
CA LEU A 58 -9.44 -14.43 9.23
C LEU A 58 -9.46 -15.32 10.48
N LYS A 59 -8.92 -14.83 11.60
CA LYS A 59 -8.91 -15.54 12.89
C LYS A 59 -10.20 -15.38 13.71
N SER A 60 -11.09 -14.45 13.34
CA SER A 60 -12.37 -14.19 14.00
C SER A 60 -13.48 -15.05 13.43
#